data_AF-A0A662ZDK1-F1
#
_entry.id   AF-A0A662ZDK1-F1
#
_cell.length_a   1.000
_cell.length_b   1.000
_cell.length_c   1.000
_cell.angle_alpha   90.00
_cell.angle_beta   90.00
_cell.angle_gamma   90.00
#
_symmetry.space_group_name_H-M   'P 1'
#
loop_
_entity.id
_entity.type
_entity.pdbx_description
1 polymer ?
#
loop_
_entity_poly.entity_id
_entity_poly.type
_entity_poly.pdbx_seq_one_letter_code
_entity_poly.pdbx_strand_id
1 'polypeptide(L)'
;MTDMDHKPNGWNLPINQMSDEEWKDYFECRKKFDISFSTDQRKNKCLEIGNYINEENKFYEEIKKLPLRPNIAITYKCFHGLKSMKDFNLSWAKAVYPDEF
;
A
#
# COMPACT_ATOMS: atom_id res chain seq x y z
N MET A 1 3.03 -13.15 2.47
CA MET A 1 3.97 -13.52 3.55
C MET A 1 5.11 -12.53 3.39
N THR A 2 5.27 -11.57 4.32
CA THR A 2 6.20 -10.45 4.11
C THR A 2 6.74 -9.93 5.43
N ASP A 3 7.87 -10.48 5.83
CA ASP A 3 8.71 -10.03 6.93
C ASP A 3 10.15 -9.83 6.43
N MET A 4 11.05 -9.39 7.31
CA MET A 4 12.45 -9.13 6.98
C MET A 4 13.17 -10.35 6.33
N ASP A 5 12.67 -11.56 6.59
CA ASP A 5 13.23 -12.80 6.06
C ASP A 5 12.72 -13.11 4.63
N HIS A 6 11.61 -12.49 4.22
CA HIS A 6 10.96 -12.70 2.92
C HIS A 6 10.62 -11.35 2.25
N LYS A 7 11.63 -10.73 1.62
CA LYS A 7 11.47 -9.47 0.88
C LYS A 7 10.67 -9.68 -0.43
N PRO A 8 9.83 -8.70 -0.84
CA PRO A 8 9.05 -8.81 -2.07
C PRO A 8 9.91 -8.91 -3.34
N ASN A 9 9.35 -9.46 -4.41
CA ASN A 9 9.98 -9.50 -5.73
C ASN A 9 10.46 -8.12 -6.17
N GLY A 10 11.67 -8.08 -6.73
CA GLY A 10 12.30 -6.84 -7.17
C GLY A 10 12.79 -5.93 -6.04
N TRP A 11 12.86 -6.39 -4.78
CA TRP A 11 13.46 -5.65 -3.66
C TRP A 11 14.89 -5.18 -3.93
N ASN A 12 15.62 -5.90 -4.78
CA ASN A 12 17.01 -5.63 -5.15
C ASN A 12 17.15 -4.64 -6.32
N LEU A 13 16.05 -4.25 -6.98
CA LEU A 13 16.07 -3.24 -8.04
C LEU A 13 16.43 -1.87 -7.47
N PRO A 14 17.17 -1.00 -8.19
CA PRO A 14 17.57 0.32 -7.71
C PRO A 14 16.42 1.16 -7.12
N ILE A 15 15.22 1.07 -7.70
CA ILE A 15 14.03 1.79 -7.25
C ILE A 15 13.46 1.31 -5.90
N ASN A 16 13.81 0.09 -5.48
CA ASN A 16 13.36 -0.53 -4.24
C ASN A 16 14.49 -0.69 -3.21
N GLN A 17 15.69 -0.19 -3.51
CA GLN A 17 16.80 -0.23 -2.57
C GLN A 17 16.46 0.62 -1.34
N MET A 18 16.37 -0.06 -0.21
CA MET A 18 16.10 0.49 1.11
C MET A 18 17.13 -0.12 2.07
N SER A 19 17.58 0.67 3.03
CA SER A 19 18.35 0.21 4.20
C SER A 19 17.55 -0.76 5.05
N ASP A 20 18.21 -1.48 5.95
CA ASP A 20 17.52 -2.41 6.84
C ASP A 20 16.54 -1.70 7.79
N GLU A 21 16.85 -0.48 8.23
CA GLU A 21 15.95 0.37 9.01
C GLU A 21 14.69 0.75 8.22
N GLU A 22 14.86 1.10 6.94
CA GLU A 22 13.73 1.42 6.06
C GLU A 22 12.88 0.19 5.73
N TRP A 23 13.49 -1.00 5.60
CA TRP A 23 12.73 -2.24 5.44
C TRP A 23 11.93 -2.58 6.70
N LYS A 24 12.53 -2.41 7.89
CA LYS A 24 11.82 -2.58 9.17
C LYS A 24 10.62 -1.63 9.25
N ASP A 25 10.82 -0.35 8.96
CA ASP A 25 9.75 0.65 8.90
C ASP A 25 8.66 0.25 7.90
N TYR A 26 9.04 -0.15 6.68
CA TYR A 26 8.11 -0.63 5.66
C TYR A 26 7.24 -1.77 6.18
N PHE A 27 7.81 -2.82 6.78
CA PHE A 27 7.04 -3.97 7.26
C PHE A 27 6.17 -3.64 8.49
N GLU A 28 6.61 -2.74 9.38
CA GLU A 28 5.75 -2.24 10.45
C GLU A 28 4.56 -1.44 9.90
N CYS A 29 4.76 -0.63 8.87
CA CYS A 29 3.67 0.03 8.16
C CYS A 29 2.70 -0.97 7.53
N ARG A 30 3.19 -2.08 6.94
CA ARG A 30 2.32 -3.14 6.41
C ARG A 30 1.42 -3.73 7.49
N LYS A 31 1.96 -4.06 8.67
CA LYS A 31 1.17 -4.57 9.80
C LYS A 31 0.10 -3.57 10.25
N LYS A 32 0.42 -2.28 10.22
CA LYS A 32 -0.46 -1.19 10.66
C LYS A 32 -1.55 -0.83 9.66
N PHE A 33 -1.23 -0.80 8.37
CA PHE A 33 -2.09 -0.20 7.34
C PHE A 33 -2.78 -1.20 6.42
N ASP A 34 -2.28 -2.44 6.29
CA ASP A 34 -2.86 -3.43 5.39
C ASP A 34 -4.11 -4.10 6.00
N ILE A 35 -5.18 -3.32 6.11
CA ILE A 35 -6.45 -3.76 6.65
C ILE A 35 -7.34 -4.21 5.49
N SER A 36 -7.75 -5.48 5.49
CA SER A 36 -8.67 -6.03 4.50
C SER A 36 -10.09 -5.50 4.68
N PHE A 37 -10.73 -5.11 3.58
CA PHE A 37 -12.11 -4.61 3.59
C PHE A 37 -13.00 -5.54 2.75
N SER A 38 -14.24 -5.72 3.19
CA SER A 38 -15.31 -6.27 2.36
C SER A 38 -15.65 -5.32 1.20
N THR A 39 -16.41 -5.80 0.22
CA THR A 39 -16.89 -4.96 -0.88
C THR A 39 -17.73 -3.79 -0.39
N ASP A 40 -18.63 -4.01 0.57
CA ASP A 40 -19.47 -2.95 1.14
C ASP A 40 -18.67 -1.94 1.96
N GLN A 41 -17.69 -2.41 2.76
CA GLN A 41 -16.79 -1.53 3.49
C GLN A 41 -16.00 -0.61 2.55
N ARG A 42 -15.49 -1.15 1.43
CA ARG A 42 -14.81 -0.33 0.41
C ARG A 42 -15.76 0.69 -0.21
N LYS A 43 -16.97 0.28 -0.59
CA LYS A 43 -17.96 1.19 -1.18
C LYS A 43 -18.30 2.34 -0.23
N ASN A 44 -18.59 2.02 1.04
CA ASN A 44 -18.94 3.02 2.04
C ASN A 44 -17.77 3.97 2.31
N LYS A 45 -16.53 3.44 2.43
CA LYS A 45 -15.36 4.28 2.63
C LYS A 45 -15.07 5.20 1.43
N CYS A 46 -15.27 4.72 0.19
CA CYS A 46 -15.18 5.58 -1.00
C CYS A 46 -16.19 6.73 -0.96
N LEU A 47 -17.43 6.47 -0.54
CA LEU A 47 -18.46 7.52 -0.41
C LEU A 47 -18.07 8.54 0.67
N GLU A 48 -17.55 8.06 1.81
CA GLU A 48 -17.05 8.93 2.89
C GLU A 48 -15.89 9.81 2.41
N ILE A 49 -14.90 9.22 1.71
CA ILE A 49 -13.76 9.94 1.14
C ILE A 49 -14.22 10.99 0.13
N GLY A 50 -15.27 10.71 -0.65
CA GLY A 50 -15.87 11.65 -1.59
C GLY A 50 -16.33 12.96 -0.95
N ASN A 51 -16.66 12.96 0.34
CA ASN A 51 -17.02 14.19 1.06
C ASN A 51 -15.84 15.15 1.25
N TYR A 52 -14.60 14.64 1.14
CA TYR A 52 -13.37 15.43 1.30
C TYR A 52 -12.77 15.86 -0.03
N ILE A 53 -13.47 15.69 -1.16
CA ILE A 53 -12.90 15.97 -2.50
C ILE A 53 -12.40 17.41 -2.68
N ASN A 54 -12.96 18.37 -1.93
CA ASN A 54 -12.53 19.78 -1.92
C ASN A 54 -11.51 20.09 -0.80
N GLU A 55 -11.18 19.11 0.05
CA GLU A 55 -10.20 19.19 1.14
C GLU A 55 -8.98 18.32 0.77
N GLU A 56 -8.17 18.77 -0.19
CA GLU A 56 -7.09 18.01 -0.84
C GLU A 56 -6.23 17.17 0.14
N ASN A 57 -5.69 17.79 1.19
CA ASN A 57 -4.85 17.09 2.18
C ASN A 57 -5.61 15.96 2.88
N LYS A 58 -6.87 16.20 3.27
CA LYS A 58 -7.70 15.23 3.97
C LYS A 58 -8.13 14.10 3.04
N PHE A 59 -8.45 14.44 1.80
CA PHE A 59 -8.73 13.45 0.76
C PHE A 59 -7.54 12.50 0.57
N TYR A 60 -6.33 13.04 0.43
CA TYR A 60 -5.13 12.22 0.25
C TYR A 60 -4.80 11.34 1.46
N GLU A 61 -5.00 11.84 2.69
CA GLU A 61 -4.77 11.02 3.88
C GLU A 61 -5.81 9.92 4.05
N GLU A 62 -7.07 10.16 3.68
CA GLU A 62 -8.11 9.13 3.76
C GLU A 62 -8.02 8.12 2.60
N ILE A 63 -7.62 8.52 1.39
CA ILE A 63 -7.54 7.60 0.25
C ILE A 63 -6.43 6.56 0.41
N LYS A 64 -5.32 6.90 1.08
CA LYS A 64 -4.24 5.95 1.40
C LYS A 64 -4.71 4.77 2.27
N LYS A 65 -5.75 4.98 3.09
CA LYS A 65 -6.30 3.95 4.00
C LYS A 65 -7.18 2.94 3.28
N LEU A 66 -7.68 3.27 2.09
CA LEU A 66 -8.48 2.36 1.27
C LEU A 66 -7.57 1.30 0.64
N PRO A 67 -7.95 0.00 0.65
CA PRO A 67 -7.17 -1.03 -0.04
C PRO A 67 -6.94 -0.69 -1.51
N LEU A 68 -5.68 -0.45 -1.86
CA LEU A 68 -5.29 -0.04 -3.20
C LEU A 68 -5.60 -1.16 -4.20
N ARG A 69 -6.16 -0.80 -5.36
CA ARG A 69 -6.50 -1.78 -6.40
C ARG A 69 -5.21 -2.46 -6.89
N PRO A 70 -5.19 -3.80 -7.06
CA PRO A 70 -3.98 -4.54 -7.43
C PRO A 70 -3.26 -3.98 -8.67
N ASN A 71 -3.99 -3.69 -9.74
CA ASN A 71 -3.39 -3.18 -10.99
C ASN A 71 -2.80 -1.77 -10.84
N ILE A 72 -3.37 -0.95 -9.96
CA ILE A 72 -2.84 0.39 -9.64
C ILE A 72 -1.58 0.22 -8.80
N ALA A 73 -1.63 -0.65 -7.79
CA ALA A 73 -0.50 -0.92 -6.91
C ALA A 73 0.73 -1.44 -7.66
N ILE A 74 0.57 -2.43 -8.55
CA ILE A 74 1.69 -2.99 -9.30
C ILE A 74 2.30 -1.97 -10.26
N THR A 75 1.46 -1.18 -10.94
CA THR A 75 1.92 -0.10 -11.81
C THR A 75 2.71 0.93 -11.01
N TYR A 76 2.17 1.35 -9.86
CA TYR A 76 2.82 2.34 -8.99
C TYR A 76 4.17 1.83 -8.45
N LYS A 77 4.25 0.56 -8.03
CA LYS A 77 5.50 -0.09 -7.63
C LYS A 77 6.55 -0.02 -8.74
N CYS A 78 6.17 -0.30 -9.98
CA CYS A 78 7.09 -0.26 -11.13
C CYS A 78 7.68 1.13 -11.39
N PHE A 79 6.91 2.21 -11.17
CA PHE A 79 7.35 3.58 -11.46
C PHE A 79 7.94 4.34 -10.27
N HIS A 80 7.57 3.98 -9.03
CA HIS A 80 7.92 4.75 -7.83
C HIS A 80 8.53 3.89 -6.70
N GLY A 81 8.50 2.57 -6.82
CA GLY A 81 9.09 1.64 -5.87
C GLY A 81 8.32 1.48 -4.55
N LEU A 82 8.69 0.46 -3.78
CA LEU A 82 8.01 0.03 -2.56
C LEU A 82 8.04 1.08 -1.44
N LYS A 83 9.12 1.85 -1.34
CA LYS A 83 9.28 2.90 -0.32
C LYS A 83 8.17 3.94 -0.38
N SER A 84 7.85 4.41 -1.59
CA SER A 84 6.79 5.40 -1.85
C SER A 84 5.39 4.90 -1.46
N MET A 85 5.21 3.58 -1.38
CA MET A 85 3.94 2.94 -1.08
C MET A 85 3.79 2.57 0.39
N LYS A 86 4.74 2.91 1.27
CA LYS A 86 4.74 2.47 2.68
C LYS A 86 3.52 2.91 3.49
N ASP A 87 2.90 4.03 3.14
CA ASP A 87 1.73 4.55 3.88
C ASP A 87 0.39 4.14 3.26
N PHE A 88 0.40 3.36 2.17
CA PHE A 88 -0.81 2.86 1.53
C PHE A 88 -1.26 1.54 2.13
N ASN A 89 -2.57 1.29 2.12
CA ASN A 89 -3.13 -0.03 2.41
C ASN A 89 -2.99 -0.94 1.19
N LEU A 90 -2.12 -1.94 1.27
CA LEU A 90 -1.81 -2.88 0.18
C LEU A 90 -2.49 -4.23 0.35
N SER A 91 -3.41 -4.39 1.31
CA SER A 91 -4.07 -5.67 1.61
C SER A 91 -4.68 -6.35 0.39
N TRP A 92 -5.35 -5.60 -0.49
CA TRP A 92 -5.95 -6.15 -1.71
C TRP A 92 -4.88 -6.52 -2.75
N ALA A 93 -3.86 -5.68 -2.94
CA ALA A 93 -2.76 -6.00 -3.84
C ALA A 93 -2.01 -7.26 -3.41
N LYS A 94 -1.73 -7.42 -2.10
CA LYS A 94 -1.12 -8.61 -1.50
C LYS A 94 -1.94 -9.89 -1.71
N ALA A 95 -3.26 -9.79 -1.63
CA ALA A 95 -4.12 -10.94 -1.85
C ALA A 95 -4.05 -11.48 -3.29
N VAL A 96 -3.75 -10.62 -4.27
CA VAL A 96 -3.64 -11.00 -5.69
C VAL A 96 -2.19 -11.29 -6.09
N TYR A 97 -1.23 -10.54 -5.53
CA TYR A 97 0.20 -10.62 -5.83
C TYR A 97 1.00 -10.76 -4.53
N PRO A 98 0.95 -11.92 -3.85
CA PRO A 98 1.51 -12.08 -2.51
C PRO A 98 3.03 -11.94 -2.44
N ASP A 99 3.73 -12.25 -3.54
CA ASP A 99 5.18 -12.13 -3.63
C ASP A 99 5.62 -10.73 -4.08
N GLU A 100 4.69 -9.86 -4.49
CA GLU A 100 5.02 -8.52 -4.98
C GLU A 100 4.99 -7.44 -3.89
N PHE A 101 4.36 -7.69 -2.73
CA PHE A 101 4.07 -6.65 -1.72
C PHE A 101 4.21 -7.07 -0.26
#